data_AF-A0A7Y0K4L6-F1
#
_entry.id   AF-A0A7Y0K4L6-F1
#
_cell.length_a   1.000
_cell.length_b   1.000
_cell.length_c   1.000
_cell.angle_alpha   90.00
_cell.angle_beta   90.00
_cell.angle_gamma   90.00
#
_symmetry.space_group_name_H-M   'P 1'
#
loop_
_entity.id
_entity.type
_entity.pdbx_description
1 polymer ?
#
loop_
_entity_poly.entity_id
_entity_poly.type
_entity_poly.pdbx_seq_one_letter_code
_entity_poly.pdbx_strand_id
1 'polypeptide(L)'
;MKEQDMTNRQIKEFKPRDHFEFRDCEYVFIVARFENLKSISSYNNEDYSYFIYIFKQEHKLVDKNTMETKAFNVLCFHHVYQNFDYLTRNILPVVKEYILDKELLFDFIQHLVELDPELVK
;
A
#
# COMPACT_ATOMS: atom_id res chain seq x y z
N MET A 1 28.10 -2.96 30.92
CA MET A 1 27.22 -4.03 30.43
C MET A 1 25.81 -3.80 30.98
N LYS A 2 24.96 -3.12 30.22
CA LYS A 2 23.51 -3.03 30.46
C LYS A 2 22.85 -3.04 29.10
N GLU A 3 22.58 -4.25 28.67
CA GLU A 3 21.70 -4.58 27.57
C GLU A 3 20.25 -4.54 28.09
N GLN A 4 19.29 -4.37 27.19
CA GLN A 4 17.84 -4.52 27.36
C GLN A 4 17.05 -3.25 27.72
N ASP A 5 16.51 -2.61 26.67
CA ASP A 5 15.05 -2.52 26.49
C ASP A 5 14.74 -2.18 25.02
N MET A 6 14.96 -3.13 24.11
CA MET A 6 14.34 -3.10 22.79
C MET A 6 12.91 -3.59 22.94
N THR A 7 12.04 -2.65 23.28
CA THR A 7 10.57 -2.78 23.35
C THR A 7 10.04 -3.76 22.31
N ASN A 8 9.41 -4.84 22.77
CA ASN A 8 8.56 -5.72 21.96
C ASN A 8 7.47 -4.88 21.29
N ARG A 9 7.71 -4.40 20.07
CA ARG A 9 6.67 -3.80 19.23
C ARG A 9 5.75 -4.94 18.80
N GLN A 10 4.62 -5.08 19.48
CA GLN A 10 3.53 -5.91 18.96
C GLN A 10 3.10 -5.30 17.63
N ILE A 11 3.43 -5.99 16.53
CA ILE A 11 2.92 -5.66 15.21
C ILE A 11 1.43 -6.02 15.26
N LYS A 12 0.56 -5.01 15.23
CA LYS A 12 -0.88 -5.22 15.12
C LYS A 12 -1.10 -6.00 13.82
N GLU A 13 -1.64 -7.21 13.91
CA GLU A 13 -2.03 -7.99 12.72
C GLU A 13 -3.10 -7.19 11.97
N PHE A 14 -2.90 -7.02 10.66
CA PHE A 14 -3.88 -6.37 9.80
C PHE A 14 -5.12 -7.24 9.73
N LYS A 15 -6.31 -6.64 9.96
CA LYS A 15 -7.54 -7.39 9.78
C LYS A 15 -7.76 -7.64 8.29
N PRO A 16 -8.52 -8.69 7.93
CA PRO A 16 -9.01 -8.84 6.56
C PRO A 16 -9.68 -7.54 6.10
N ARG A 17 -9.33 -7.05 4.91
CA ARG A 17 -9.83 -5.78 4.30
C ARG A 17 -9.30 -4.46 4.89
N ASP A 18 -8.27 -4.49 5.73
CA ASP A 18 -7.53 -3.27 6.07
C ASP A 18 -6.44 -2.93 5.02
N HIS A 19 -6.14 -3.86 4.12
CA HIS A 19 -5.24 -3.64 3.01
C HIS A 19 -5.55 -4.62 1.88
N PHE A 20 -5.07 -4.30 0.68
CA PHE A 20 -4.95 -5.26 -0.40
C PHE A 20 -3.62 -5.08 -1.12
N GLU A 21 -3.17 -6.18 -1.71
CA GLU A 21 -2.05 -6.20 -2.64
C GLU A 21 -2.60 -6.50 -4.03
N PHE A 22 -2.23 -5.70 -5.02
CA PHE A 22 -2.58 -5.92 -6.42
C PHE A 22 -1.30 -6.05 -7.23
N ARG A 23 -1.22 -7.05 -8.11
CA ARG A 23 -0.02 -7.32 -8.91
C ARG A 23 -0.36 -7.23 -10.39
N ASP A 24 0.43 -6.47 -11.13
CA ASP A 24 0.34 -6.36 -12.58
C ASP A 24 1.74 -6.44 -13.18
N CYS A 25 2.04 -7.52 -13.92
CA CYS A 25 3.32 -7.81 -14.60
C CYS A 25 4.58 -7.49 -13.78
N GLU A 26 5.04 -6.24 -13.83
CA GLU A 26 6.26 -5.73 -13.19
C GLU A 26 5.97 -4.88 -11.95
N TYR A 27 4.72 -4.55 -11.65
CA TYR A 27 4.32 -3.65 -10.57
C TYR A 27 3.54 -4.38 -9.48
N VAL A 28 3.82 -3.97 -8.23
CA VAL A 28 3.11 -4.40 -7.04
C VAL A 28 2.56 -3.15 -6.36
N PHE A 29 1.24 -3.13 -6.20
CA PHE A 29 0.52 -2.08 -5.51
C PHE A 29 0.12 -2.59 -4.14
N ILE A 30 0.41 -1.81 -3.11
CA ILE A 30 -0.05 -2.07 -1.76
C ILE A 30 -0.87 -0.86 -1.34
N VAL A 31 -2.16 -1.08 -1.08
CA VAL A 31 -3.04 -0.05 -0.54
C VAL A 31 -3.52 -0.51 0.83
N ALA A 32 -3.38 0.35 1.82
CA ALA A 32 -3.70 0.03 3.21
C ALA A 32 -4.41 1.18 3.90
N ARG A 33 -5.43 0.84 4.69
CA ARG A 33 -6.17 1.72 5.58
C ARG A 33 -5.64 1.54 7.00
N PHE A 34 -5.43 2.65 7.70
CA PHE A 34 -5.05 2.66 9.10
C PHE A 34 -5.97 3.56 9.89
N GLU A 35 -6.44 3.07 11.04
CA GLU A 35 -7.18 3.88 12.01
C GLU A 35 -6.24 4.93 12.61
N ASN A 36 -6.64 6.19 12.56
CA ASN A 36 -5.91 7.28 13.16
C ASN A 36 -5.96 7.18 14.69
N LEU A 37 -4.91 7.66 15.36
CA LEU A 37 -4.94 7.80 16.81
C LEU A 37 -6.05 8.79 17.19
N LYS A 38 -6.80 8.51 18.26
CA LYS A 38 -7.88 9.39 18.75
C LYS A 38 -7.43 10.83 19.01
N SER A 39 -6.17 11.01 19.41
CA SER A 39 -5.55 12.31 19.61
C SER A 39 -5.30 13.08 18.30
N ILE A 40 -5.27 12.41 17.15
CA ILE A 40 -5.09 12.99 15.81
C ILE A 40 -6.45 13.15 15.12
N SER A 41 -7.36 12.18 15.27
CA SER A 41 -8.70 12.28 14.68
C SER A 41 -9.51 13.44 15.25
N SER A 42 -9.29 13.82 16.51
CA SER A 42 -9.89 15.01 17.12
C SER A 42 -9.43 16.35 16.50
N TYR A 43 -8.31 16.40 15.79
CA TYR A 43 -7.87 17.61 15.07
C TYR A 43 -8.36 17.64 13.62
N ASN A 44 -8.40 16.48 12.96
CA ASN A 44 -8.66 16.39 11.52
C ASN A 44 -10.06 15.87 11.19
N ASN A 45 -10.84 15.42 12.19
CA ASN A 45 -12.14 14.74 12.04
C ASN A 45 -12.13 13.53 11.10
N GLU A 46 -10.95 12.94 10.87
CA GLU A 46 -10.80 11.76 10.01
C GLU A 46 -10.35 10.56 10.85
N ASP A 47 -11.13 9.49 10.80
CA ASP A 47 -10.89 8.28 11.59
C ASP A 47 -9.86 7.35 10.93
N TYR A 48 -9.59 7.52 9.64
CA TYR A 48 -8.69 6.64 8.88
C TYR A 48 -7.77 7.43 7.95
N SER A 49 -6.54 6.95 7.80
CA SER A 49 -5.61 7.37 6.74
C SER A 49 -5.37 6.21 5.78
N TYR A 50 -5.15 6.53 4.50
CA TYR A 50 -4.94 5.54 3.44
C TYR A 50 -3.56 5.72 2.83
N PHE A 51 -2.81 4.63 2.77
CA PHE A 51 -1.46 4.59 2.25
C PHE A 51 -1.48 3.82 0.95
N ILE A 52 -0.79 4.34 -0.06
CA ILE A 52 -0.48 3.59 -1.27
C ILE A 52 1.03 3.52 -1.44
N TYR A 53 1.50 2.36 -1.84
CA TYR A 53 2.85 2.11 -2.32
C TYR A 53 2.78 1.39 -3.65
N ILE A 54 3.58 1.83 -4.62
CA ILE A 54 3.74 1.17 -5.91
C ILE A 54 5.21 0.82 -6.06
N PHE A 55 5.47 -0.46 -6.21
CA PHE A 55 6.81 -1.00 -6.40
C PHE A 55 6.94 -1.56 -7.80
N LYS A 56 8.10 -1.37 -8.44
CA LYS A 56 8.50 -2.14 -9.61
C LYS A 56 9.41 -3.29 -9.18
N GLN A 57 9.07 -4.50 -9.59
CA GLN A 57 9.90 -5.68 -9.44
C GLN A 57 10.95 -5.70 -10.55
N GLU A 58 12.21 -5.56 -10.16
CA GLU A 58 13.34 -5.62 -11.09
C GLU A 58 14.23 -6.82 -10.75
N HIS A 59 14.90 -7.36 -11.78
CA HIS A 59 15.88 -8.44 -11.63
C HIS A 59 17.28 -7.89 -11.92
N LYS A 60 18.19 -8.00 -10.94
CA LYS A 60 19.60 -7.63 -11.11
C LYS A 60 20.47 -8.86 -11.01
N LEU A 61 21.50 -8.90 -11.85
CA LEU A 61 22.60 -9.85 -11.73
C LEU A 61 23.36 -9.56 -10.43
N VAL A 62 23.36 -10.53 -9.53
CA VAL A 62 24.04 -10.44 -8.23
C VAL A 62 25.45 -11.01 -8.32
N ASP A 63 25.66 -11.97 -9.23
CA ASP A 63 26.96 -12.56 -9.51
C ASP A 63 27.15 -12.71 -11.03
N LYS A 64 28.24 -12.13 -11.53
CA LYS A 64 28.59 -12.11 -12.95
C LYS A 64 29.12 -13.46 -13.45
N ASN A 65 29.62 -14.30 -12.54
CA ASN A 65 30.21 -15.60 -12.87
C ASN A 65 29.16 -16.71 -12.92
N THR A 66 28.13 -16.63 -12.07
CA THR A 66 27.04 -17.62 -12.01
C THR A 66 25.81 -17.20 -12.82
N MET A 67 25.77 -15.96 -13.32
CA MET A 67 24.58 -15.33 -13.94
C MET A 67 23.36 -15.34 -13.00
N GLU A 68 23.59 -15.44 -11.69
CA GLU A 68 22.51 -15.46 -10.71
C GLU A 68 21.81 -14.09 -10.69
N THR A 69 20.49 -14.11 -10.82
CA THR A 69 19.66 -12.91 -10.74
C THR A 69 18.81 -12.95 -9.47
N LYS A 70 18.70 -11.80 -8.80
CA LYS A 70 17.82 -11.63 -7.64
C LYS A 70 16.80 -10.55 -7.92
N ALA A 71 15.56 -10.84 -7.57
CA ALA A 71 14.47 -9.89 -7.61
C ALA A 71 14.62 -8.88 -6.45
N PHE A 72 14.41 -7.61 -6.75
CA PHE A 72 14.29 -6.55 -5.75
C PHE A 72 13.16 -5.59 -6.16
N ASN A 73 12.51 -5.02 -5.16
CA ASN A 73 11.41 -4.08 -5.35
C ASN A 73 11.95 -2.65 -5.29
N VAL A 74 11.75 -1.88 -6.36
CA VAL A 74 12.05 -0.45 -6.42
C VAL A 74 10.77 0.32 -6.09
N LEU A 75 10.81 1.17 -5.06
CA LEU A 75 9.68 2.05 -4.76
C LEU A 75 9.55 3.11 -5.86
N CYS A 76 8.47 3.06 -6.63
CA CYS A 76 8.18 4.01 -7.71
C CYS A 76 7.31 5.16 -7.24
N PHE A 77 6.35 4.88 -6.36
CA PHE A 77 5.41 5.88 -5.86
C PHE A 77 4.97 5.54 -4.43
N HIS A 78 4.76 6.57 -3.62
CA HIS A 78 4.02 6.45 -2.38
C HIS A 78 3.23 7.73 -2.09
N HIS A 79 2.08 7.59 -1.45
CA HIS A 79 1.29 8.72 -0.98
C HIS A 79 0.45 8.35 0.23
N VAL A 80 0.08 9.36 1.01
CA VAL A 80 -0.84 9.23 2.15
C VAL A 80 -2.05 10.13 1.90
N TYR A 81 -3.22 9.52 1.80
CA TYR A 81 -4.50 10.20 1.68
C TYR A 81 -5.15 10.27 3.05
N GLN A 82 -5.67 11.45 3.40
CA GLN A 82 -6.22 11.71 4.73
C GLN A 82 -7.58 11.08 4.97
N ASN A 83 -8.30 10.73 3.91
CA ASN A 83 -9.59 10.06 3.96
C ASN A 83 -9.90 9.33 2.65
N PHE A 84 -10.99 8.56 2.63
CA PHE A 84 -11.35 7.71 1.50
C PHE A 84 -11.82 8.49 0.26
N ASP A 85 -12.58 9.58 0.46
CA ASP A 85 -13.03 10.45 -0.63
C ASP A 85 -11.84 11.10 -1.35
N TYR A 86 -10.86 11.58 -0.58
CA TYR A 86 -9.63 12.15 -1.13
C TYR A 86 -8.80 11.10 -1.89
N LEU A 87 -8.72 9.87 -1.37
CA LEU A 87 -8.09 8.75 -2.08
C LEU A 87 -8.77 8.50 -3.45
N THR A 88 -10.08 8.23 -3.44
CA THR A 88 -10.82 7.83 -4.65
C THR A 88 -10.84 8.89 -5.74
N ARG A 89 -10.87 10.19 -5.38
CA ARG A 89 -10.82 11.30 -6.36
C ARG A 89 -9.46 11.47 -7.04
N ASN A 90 -8.37 11.10 -6.36
CA ASN A 90 -7.01 11.45 -6.80
C ASN A 90 -6.18 10.25 -7.24
N ILE A 91 -6.60 9.03 -6.92
CA ILE A 91 -5.78 7.85 -7.19
C ILE A 91 -5.83 7.39 -8.66
N LEU A 92 -6.93 7.64 -9.35
CA LEU A 92 -7.13 7.13 -10.71
C LEU A 92 -6.09 7.63 -11.72
N PRO A 93 -5.71 8.93 -11.76
CA PRO A 93 -4.61 9.39 -12.61
C PRO A 93 -3.30 8.67 -12.33
N VAL A 94 -2.96 8.45 -11.06
CA VAL A 94 -1.71 7.80 -10.64
C VAL A 94 -1.67 6.36 -11.14
N VAL A 95 -2.72 5.58 -10.86
CA VAL A 95 -2.73 4.16 -11.20
C VAL A 95 -2.73 3.93 -12.71
N LYS A 96 -3.33 4.83 -13.49
CA LYS A 96 -3.31 4.79 -14.97
C LYS A 96 -1.92 4.99 -15.58
N GLU A 97 -0.94 5.53 -14.84
CA GLU A 97 0.44 5.59 -15.31
C GLU A 97 1.13 4.22 -15.29
N TYR A 98 0.62 3.28 -14.49
CA TYR A 98 1.22 1.97 -14.26
C TYR A 98 0.37 0.83 -14.85
N ILE A 99 -0.96 0.88 -14.69
CA ILE A 99 -1.91 -0.11 -15.21
C ILE A 99 -2.51 0.41 -16.52
N LEU A 100 -2.06 -0.15 -17.64
CA LEU A 100 -2.53 0.23 -18.98
C LEU A 100 -3.74 -0.58 -19.44
N ASP A 101 -3.92 -1.77 -18.88
CA ASP A 101 -5.07 -2.63 -19.16
C ASP A 101 -6.31 -2.12 -18.41
N LYS A 102 -7.43 -1.98 -19.14
CA LYS A 102 -8.67 -1.42 -18.58
C LYS A 102 -9.38 -2.39 -17.64
N GLU A 103 -9.29 -3.69 -17.88
CA GLU A 103 -9.89 -4.72 -17.04
C GLU A 103 -9.13 -4.79 -15.71
N LEU A 104 -7.80 -4.80 -15.76
CA LEU A 104 -6.98 -4.74 -14.54
C LEU A 104 -7.18 -3.45 -13.75
N LEU A 105 -7.35 -2.31 -14.45
CA LEU A 105 -7.65 -1.05 -13.79
C LEU A 105 -9.02 -1.12 -13.08
N PHE A 106 -10.01 -1.75 -13.71
CA PHE A 106 -11.32 -1.93 -13.09
C PHE A 106 -11.23 -2.81 -11.85
N ASP A 107 -10.54 -3.94 -11.92
CA ASP A 107 -10.33 -4.87 -10.80
C ASP A 107 -9.60 -4.16 -9.63
N PHE A 108 -8.58 -3.36 -9.93
CA PHE A 108 -7.90 -2.55 -8.92
C PHE A 108 -8.88 -1.61 -8.20
N ILE A 109 -9.75 -0.93 -8.94
CA ILE A 109 -10.74 -0.01 -8.37
C ILE A 109 -11.77 -0.78 -7.54
N GLN A 110 -12.16 -1.99 -7.93
CA GLN A 110 -13.04 -2.82 -7.10
C GLN A 110 -12.40 -3.14 -5.74
N HIS A 111 -11.14 -3.58 -5.73
CA HIS A 111 -10.41 -3.82 -4.48
C HIS A 111 -10.23 -2.54 -3.64
N LEU A 112 -10.07 -1.39 -4.29
CA LEU A 112 -10.00 -0.10 -3.61
C LEU A 112 -11.30 0.22 -2.87
N VAL A 113 -12.45 -0.03 -3.50
CA VAL A 113 -13.77 0.20 -2.90
C VAL A 113 -13.99 -0.69 -1.67
N GLU A 114 -13.46 -1.90 -1.67
CA GLU A 114 -13.54 -2.81 -0.50
C GLU A 114 -12.79 -2.30 0.74
N LEU A 115 -11.92 -1.29 0.61
CA LEU A 115 -11.26 -0.62 1.74
C LEU A 115 -12.15 0.41 2.46
N ASP A 116 -13.29 0.78 1.88
CA ASP A 116 -14.20 1.76 2.49
C ASP A 116 -14.74 1.23 3.84
N PRO A 117 -14.50 1.91 4.97
CA PRO A 117 -15.01 1.51 6.28
C PRO A 117 -16.54 1.46 6.34
N GLU A 118 -17.25 2.20 5.49
CA GLU A 118 -18.71 2.21 5.48
C GLU A 118 -19.31 0.96 4.82
N LEU A 119 -18.56 0.30 3.93
CA LEU A 119 -18.97 -0.90 3.21
C LEU A 119 -18.65 -2.21 3.95
N VAL A 120 -17.79 -2.16 4.97
CA VAL A 120 -17.33 -3.35 5.73
C VAL A 120 -18.14 -3.58 7.02
N LYS A 121 -19.39 -3.09 7.09
CA LYS A 121 -20.29 -3.27 8.24
C LYS A 121 -20.86 -4.68 8.38
#